data_AF-A0A2S7XHT2-F1
#
_entry.id   AF-A0A2S7XHT2-F1
#
_cell.length_a   1.000
_cell.length_b   1.000
_cell.length_c   1.000
_cell.angle_alpha   90.00
_cell.angle_beta   90.00
_cell.angle_gamma   90.00
#
_symmetry.space_group_name_H-M   'P 1'
#
loop_
_entity.id
_entity.type
_entity.pdbx_description
1 polymer ?
#
loop_
_entity_poly.entity_id
_entity_poly.type
_entity_poly.pdbx_seq_one_letter_code
_entity_poly.pdbx_strand_id
1 'polypeptide(L)' 'MALDKGSLKAKIVKEMEGKGMVTEGEFAKAADLAEAIANAIVDEITTNAMVVVDKGSSAGSYKVN' A
#
# COMPACT_ATOMS: atom_id res chain seq x y z
N MET A 1 -2.65 -9.12 9.58
CA MET A 1 -2.94 -7.81 8.96
C MET A 1 -1.80 -7.53 8.00
N ALA A 2 -2.00 -7.84 6.73
CA ALA A 2 -1.03 -7.55 5.69
C ALA A 2 -1.76 -6.63 4.71
N LEU A 3 -1.18 -5.47 4.44
CA LEU A 3 -1.66 -4.62 3.35
C LEU A 3 -1.47 -5.40 2.05
N ASP A 4 -2.58 -5.79 1.43
CA ASP A 4 -2.54 -6.52 0.17
C ASP A 4 -2.18 -5.54 -0.97
N LYS A 5 -0.96 -5.71 -1.51
CA LYS A 5 -0.38 -4.87 -2.58
C LYS A 5 -1.32 -4.78 -3.79
N GLY A 6 -2.00 -5.88 -4.13
CA GLY A 6 -2.97 -5.94 -5.24
C GLY A 6 -4.20 -5.07 -5.00
N SER A 7 -4.78 -5.16 -3.80
CA SER A 7 -5.94 -4.33 -3.42
C SER A 7 -5.61 -2.84 -3.39
N LEU A 8 -4.38 -2.49 -3.00
CA LEU A 8 -3.93 -1.10 -2.94
C LEU A 8 -3.71 -0.54 -4.34
N LYS A 9 -3.08 -1.32 -5.23
CA LYS A 9 -2.96 -0.98 -6.66
C LYS A 9 -4.33 -0.73 -7.28
N ALA A 10 -5.29 -1.62 -7.05
CA ALA A 10 -6.65 -1.47 -7.59
C ALA A 10 -7.35 -0.19 -7.10
N LYS A 11 -7.18 0.19 -5.83
CA LYS A 11 -7.70 1.46 -5.30
C LYS A 11 -7.02 2.67 -5.93
N ILE A 12 -5.70 2.62 -6.11
CA ILE A 12 -4.94 3.72 -6.73
C ILE A 12 -5.38 3.90 -8.18
N VAL A 13 -5.50 2.82 -8.95
CA VAL A 13 -6.01 2.86 -10.34
C VAL A 13 -7.41 3.47 -10.40
N LYS A 14 -8.32 3.05 -9.51
CA LYS A 14 -9.69 3.60 -9.43
C LYS A 14 -9.72 5.11 -9.11
N GLU A 15 -8.87 5.57 -8.19
CA GLU A 15 -8.74 7.00 -7.87
C GLU A 15 -8.14 7.80 -9.04
N MET A 16 -7.18 7.22 -9.77
CA MET A 16 -6.59 7.83 -10.96
C MET A 16 -7.64 7.98 -12.08
N GLU A 17 -8.42 6.94 -12.35
CA GLU A 17 -9.56 6.98 -13.29
C GLU A 17 -10.60 8.02 -12.87
N GLY A 18 -10.93 8.08 -11.57
CA GLY A 18 -11.86 9.07 -11.01
C GLY A 18 -11.40 10.52 -11.16
N LYS A 19 -10.08 10.75 -11.27
CA LYS A 19 -9.48 12.07 -11.57
C LYS A 19 -9.32 12.35 -13.07
N GLY A 20 -9.80 11.46 -13.93
CA GLY A 20 -9.73 11.61 -15.39
C GLY A 20 -8.40 11.18 -16.00
N MET A 21 -7.56 10.43 -15.26
CA MET A 21 -6.38 9.80 -15.88
C MET A 21 -6.82 8.59 -16.70
N VAL A 22 -6.31 8.52 -17.92
CA VAL A 22 -6.47 7.34 -18.77
C VAL A 22 -5.47 6.29 -18.29
N THR A 23 -5.99 5.23 -17.66
CA THR A 23 -5.22 4.11 -17.10
C THR A 23 -4.96 3.00 -18.12
N GLU A 24 -5.64 3.04 -19.27
CA GLU A 24 -5.57 2.05 -20.34
C GLU A 24 -4.96 2.64 -21.62
N GLY A 25 -3.98 1.96 -22.21
CA GLY A 25 -3.36 2.36 -23.48
C GLY A 25 -1.88 1.98 -23.55
N GLU A 26 -1.35 1.80 -24.77
CA GLU A 26 0.03 1.32 -25.03
C GLU A 26 1.12 2.24 -24.44
N PHE A 27 0.79 3.50 -24.14
CA PHE A 27 1.63 4.49 -23.46
C PHE A 27 1.13 4.89 -22.07
N ALA A 28 0.06 4.26 -21.57
CA ALA A 28 -0.51 4.53 -20.27
C ALA A 28 0.38 3.93 -19.17
N LYS A 29 1.46 4.66 -18.83
CA LYS A 29 2.33 4.40 -17.68
C LYS A 29 1.61 4.47 -16.33
N ALA A 30 0.31 4.79 -16.32
CA ALA A 30 -0.51 4.92 -15.14
C ALA A 30 -0.64 3.59 -14.38
N ALA A 31 -0.70 2.44 -15.07
CA ALA A 31 -0.74 1.13 -14.42
C ALA A 31 0.60 0.79 -13.73
N ASP A 32 1.73 1.05 -14.39
CA ASP A 32 3.07 0.86 -13.82
C ASP A 32 3.32 1.82 -12.65
N LEU A 33 2.87 3.07 -12.78
CA LEU A 33 2.96 4.08 -11.73
C LEU A 33 2.11 3.68 -10.51
N ALA A 34 0.87 3.23 -10.73
CA ALA A 34 0.01 2.75 -9.67
C ALA A 34 0.61 1.54 -8.93
N GLU A 35 1.27 0.64 -9.67
CA GLU A 35 1.98 -0.50 -9.10
C GLU A 35 3.20 -0.07 -8.28
N ALA A 36 4.01 0.85 -8.80
CA ALA A 36 5.17 1.39 -8.09
C ALA A 36 4.75 2.11 -6.79
N ILE A 37 3.68 2.90 -6.83
CA ILE A 37 3.12 3.59 -5.66
C ILE A 37 2.57 2.57 -4.66
N ALA A 38 1.81 1.56 -5.13
CA ALA A 38 1.27 0.53 -4.25
C ALA A 38 2.38 -0.22 -3.51
N ASN A 39 3.43 -0.61 -4.24
CA ASN A 39 4.58 -1.29 -3.66
C ASN A 39 5.32 -0.41 -2.65
N ALA A 40 5.60 0.85 -2.99
CA ALA A 40 6.27 1.80 -2.11
C ALA A 40 5.48 2.06 -0.82
N ILE A 41 4.15 2.22 -0.90
CA ILE A 41 3.31 2.44 0.28
C ILE A 41 3.28 1.21 1.17
N VAL A 42 3.15 0.01 0.59
CA VAL A 42 3.16 -1.22 1.40
C VAL A 42 4.52 -1.42 2.05
N ASP A 43 5.61 -1.17 1.34
CA ASP A 43 6.95 -1.29 1.89
C ASP A 43 7.20 -0.24 2.98
N GLU A 44 6.76 1.01 2.80
CA GLU A 44 6.86 2.07 3.82
C GLU A 44 6.04 1.72 5.07
N ILE A 45 4.79 1.28 4.91
CA ILE A 45 3.95 0.92 6.06
C ILE A 45 4.50 -0.32 6.74
N THR A 46 4.93 -1.34 6.01
CA THR A 46 5.52 -2.55 6.62
C THR A 46 6.81 -2.20 7.36
N THR A 47 7.67 -1.36 6.77
CA THR A 47 8.94 -0.91 7.38
C THR A 47 8.71 -0.08 8.65
N ASN A 48 7.63 0.68 8.74
CA ASN A 48 7.34 1.54 9.89
C ASN A 48 6.25 0.98 10.82
N ALA A 49 5.66 -0.17 10.49
CA ALA A 49 4.57 -0.74 11.25
C ALA A 49 5.07 -1.16 12.63
N MET A 50 4.42 -0.63 13.66
CA MET A 50 4.63 -1.01 15.05
C MET A 50 3.32 -1.57 15.61
N VAL A 51 3.41 -2.74 16.22
CA VAL A 51 2.33 -3.33 17.00
C VAL A 51 2.56 -2.98 18.45
N VAL A 52 1.62 -2.25 19.05
CA VAL A 52 1.61 -1.99 20.49
C VAL A 52 0.81 -3.11 21.14
N VAL A 53 1.44 -3.82 22.09
CA VAL A 53 0.77 -4.78 22.95
C VAL A 53 0.51 -4.08 24.29
N ASP A 54 -0.76 -3.73 24.51
CA ASP A 54 -1.14 -2.83 25.61
C ASP A 54 -1.12 -3.51 27.00
N LYS A 55 -1.22 -4.85 27.06
CA LYS A 55 -1.32 -5.62 28.32
C LYS A 55 -0.75 -7.04 28.21
N GLY A 56 -0.33 -7.60 29.34
CA GLY A 56 0.19 -8.97 29.48
C GLY A 56 1.72 -9.02 29.63
N SER A 57 2.29 -10.20 29.83
CA SER A 57 3.75 -10.39 30.00
C SER A 57 4.58 -10.02 28.76
N SER A 58 3.91 -9.81 27.62
CA SER A 58 4.51 -9.35 26.36
C SER A 58 4.08 -7.92 26.02
N ALA A 59 3.77 -7.09 27.02
CA ALA A 59 3.48 -5.69 26.80
C ALA A 59 4.71 -4.95 26.26
N GLY A 60 4.52 -4.16 25.20
CA GLY A 60 5.60 -3.47 24.52
C GLY A 60 5.25 -3.12 23.07
N SER A 61 6.11 -2.32 22.44
CA SER A 61 5.97 -1.97 21.02
C SER A 61 6.93 -2.83 20.19
N TYR A 62 6.38 -3.58 19.25
CA TYR A 62 7.11 -4.51 18.40
C TYR A 62 7.07 -4.05 16.96
N LYS A 63 8.23 -4.03 16.31
CA LYS A 63 8.29 -3.77 14.88
C LYS A 63 7.72 -4.96 14.11
N VAL A 64 6.81 -4.71 13.18
CA VAL A 64 6.32 -5.73 12.24
C VAL A 64 7.40 -5.91 11.20
N ASN A 65 7.97 -7.11 11.11
CA ASN A 65 8.93 -7.51 10.07
C ASN A 65 8.25 -8.48 9.10
#